data_AF-A0A954W0U7-F1
#
_entry.id   AF-A0A954W0U7-F1
#
_cell.length_a   1.000
_cell.length_b   1.000
_cell.length_c   1.000
_cell.angle_alpha   90.00
_cell.angle_beta   90.00
_cell.angle_gamma   90.00
#
_symmetry.space_group_name_H-M   'P 1'
#
loop_
_entity.id
_entity.type
_entity.pdbx_description
1 polymer ?
#
loop_
_entity_poly.entity_id
_entity_poly.type
_entity_poly.pdbx_seq_one_letter_code
_entity_poly.pdbx_strand_id
1 'polypeptide(L)'
;MRNWIWLCVSCSLVTASAVQAQFEVDDLVFAMSYRNASQNIEHLRGAPEFDGGDWLGNPVEEAFIQAIEFDNYNSISHNPSGNLVGVNFGQESTGGSIYNLPTTTEGPGELIGDTLGMGGNGVSMSRLGGLSISPDNTKIAVTGYETGEILIYDYVAGDTTGKGASLSGARETSTSLLTQFDTQGTTWLDSTNVLAFASNGDIVSVDSLTMQTIVLTTLNTEGGANFPSYSEYTDLEYNPLVSPYLFASYARFDRDGGPRVVTLYALDPASNFDVVKTIDNSESMDTPREIAMDSQGNLYATQFRGPVELLGNVTDLDSMTDNSTVDWYTTTLTDGNGETFAPSFSGLDAAVGLPIEVVESVRGDYNADLQLTAEDIDTLSAAIQDGLTGSEYDLNGDGSVNDADRTAWVVDLRNTYFGDSNLDGEFGTGDLVAVFAAGEYEDTTPGNSGWATGDWNSDGDFNTSDLVTAFGQGGFELGPRAAVAAVPEPASCTLLLTGLFALSLRRRRTHSVA
;
A
#
# COMPACT_ATOMS: atom_id res chain seq x y z
N MET A 1 -10.74 69.40 45.69
CA MET A 1 -10.24 68.01 45.84
C MET A 1 -11.43 67.06 45.71
N ARG A 2 -11.62 66.44 44.54
CA ARG A 2 -12.55 65.32 44.35
C ARG A 2 -11.87 64.35 43.39
N ASN A 3 -11.42 63.23 43.93
CA ASN A 3 -10.83 62.12 43.17
C ASN A 3 -11.96 61.34 42.49
N TRP A 4 -11.84 61.14 41.18
CA TRP A 4 -12.63 60.18 40.43
C TRP A 4 -11.69 59.03 40.07
N ILE A 5 -11.93 57.87 40.68
CA ILE A 5 -11.26 56.61 40.37
C ILE A 5 -12.03 56.00 39.19
N TRP A 6 -11.37 55.86 38.05
CA TRP A 6 -11.85 55.05 36.93
C TRP A 6 -11.48 53.60 37.19
N LEU A 7 -12.49 52.76 37.40
CA LEU A 7 -12.34 51.31 37.47
C LEU A 7 -12.41 50.77 36.03
N CYS A 8 -11.27 50.47 35.42
CA CYS A 8 -11.22 49.73 34.15
C CYS A 8 -11.51 48.26 34.44
N VAL A 9 -12.69 47.79 34.07
CA VAL A 9 -12.98 46.35 33.98
C VAL A 9 -12.47 45.89 32.61
N SER A 10 -11.26 45.32 32.59
CA SER A 10 -10.75 44.58 31.44
C SER A 10 -11.56 43.29 31.29
N CYS A 11 -12.54 43.31 30.39
CA CYS A 11 -13.22 42.11 29.94
C CYS A 11 -12.28 41.38 28.99
N SER A 12 -11.54 40.38 29.49
CA SER A 12 -10.79 39.46 28.63
C SER A 12 -11.81 38.68 27.80
N LEU A 13 -11.94 39.00 26.52
CA LEU A 13 -12.56 38.08 25.56
C LEU A 13 -11.66 36.85 25.52
N VAL A 14 -12.12 35.76 26.11
CA VAL A 14 -11.60 34.43 25.79
C VAL A 14 -12.18 34.12 24.42
N THR A 15 -11.40 34.31 23.37
CA THR A 15 -11.71 33.74 22.06
C THR A 15 -11.71 32.22 22.26
N ALA A 16 -12.89 31.59 22.14
CA ALA A 16 -12.94 30.15 22.03
C ALA A 16 -12.06 29.76 20.84
N SER A 17 -11.09 28.85 21.06
CA SER A 17 -10.37 28.24 19.94
C SER A 17 -11.43 27.67 18.99
N ALA A 18 -11.31 27.96 17.70
CA ALA A 18 -12.18 27.32 16.71
C ALA A 18 -11.98 25.81 16.89
N VAL A 19 -13.07 25.07 17.06
CA VAL A 19 -13.00 23.60 17.12
C VAL A 19 -12.57 23.15 15.73
N GLN A 20 -11.41 22.51 15.63
CA GLN A 20 -10.92 21.90 14.39
C GLN A 20 -12.01 20.97 13.80
N ALA A 21 -12.23 21.07 12.49
CA ALA A 21 -13.09 20.12 11.80
C ALA A 21 -12.53 18.71 11.92
N GLN A 22 -13.38 17.74 12.22
CA GLN A 22 -13.01 16.33 12.12
C GLN A 22 -13.02 15.93 10.65
N PHE A 23 -12.13 15.03 10.26
CA PHE A 23 -12.16 14.44 8.95
C PHE A 23 -13.45 13.64 8.75
N GLU A 24 -14.03 13.76 7.57
CA GLU A 24 -15.18 13.02 7.08
C GLU A 24 -14.80 12.29 5.77
N VAL A 25 -15.66 11.38 5.34
CA VAL A 25 -15.51 10.71 4.04
C VAL A 25 -15.55 11.76 2.93
N ASP A 26 -14.69 11.58 1.93
CA ASP A 26 -14.44 12.47 0.78
C ASP A 26 -13.76 13.81 1.13
N ASP A 27 -13.24 13.95 2.34
CA ASP A 27 -12.31 15.05 2.64
C ASP A 27 -10.96 14.80 1.97
N LEU A 28 -10.34 15.89 1.49
CA LEU A 28 -8.97 15.86 1.00
C LEU A 28 -8.02 16.41 2.06
N VAL A 29 -6.85 15.81 2.14
CA VAL A 29 -5.74 16.30 2.95
C VAL A 29 -4.52 16.41 2.06
N PHE A 30 -3.77 17.51 2.21
CA PHE A 30 -2.49 17.56 1.53
C PHE A 30 -1.42 18.33 2.30
N ALA A 31 -0.17 17.92 2.07
CA ALA A 31 1.00 18.47 2.72
C ALA A 31 1.54 19.70 1.97
N MET A 32 2.02 20.70 2.70
CA MET A 32 2.45 21.98 2.15
C MET A 32 3.97 22.11 2.00
N SER A 33 4.75 21.17 2.53
CA SER A 33 6.21 21.25 2.61
C SER A 33 6.70 22.56 3.27
N TYR A 34 5.99 23.04 4.29
CA TYR A 34 6.22 24.36 4.89
C TYR A 34 6.79 24.26 6.31
N ARG A 35 7.69 25.19 6.64
CA ARG A 35 8.43 25.14 7.92
C ARG A 35 7.57 25.49 9.14
N ASN A 36 6.45 26.18 8.93
CA ASN A 36 5.54 26.52 10.01
C ASN A 36 4.59 25.33 10.23
N ALA A 37 4.73 24.67 11.38
CA ALA A 37 3.89 23.54 11.79
C ALA A 37 2.38 23.86 11.76
N SER A 38 1.98 25.12 11.97
CA SER A 38 0.58 25.55 11.91
C SER A 38 0.04 25.79 10.50
N GLN A 39 0.87 25.66 9.46
CA GLN A 39 0.48 25.90 8.06
C GLN A 39 1.02 24.81 7.12
N ASN A 40 1.26 23.60 7.65
CA ASN A 40 1.95 22.57 6.91
C ASN A 40 1.00 21.51 6.30
N ILE A 41 -0.23 21.42 6.78
CA ILE A 41 -1.24 20.51 6.24
C ILE A 41 -2.52 21.31 5.99
N GLU A 42 -3.14 21.07 4.85
CA GLU A 42 -4.42 21.64 4.46
C GLU A 42 -5.47 20.53 4.50
N HIS A 43 -6.57 20.79 5.21
CA HIS A 43 -7.76 19.94 5.24
C HIS A 43 -8.86 20.63 4.44
N LEU A 44 -9.33 19.97 3.38
CA LEU A 44 -10.32 20.50 2.45
C LEU A 44 -11.56 19.61 2.39
N ARG A 45 -12.70 20.21 2.07
CA ARG A 45 -13.96 19.51 1.81
C ARG A 45 -14.76 20.27 0.77
N GLY A 46 -15.44 19.58 -0.14
CA GLY A 46 -16.32 20.27 -1.06
C GLY A 46 -16.87 19.44 -2.19
N ALA A 47 -17.74 20.06 -3.00
CA ALA A 47 -18.30 19.41 -4.18
C ALA A 47 -17.25 19.31 -5.30
N PRO A 48 -17.29 18.28 -6.16
CA PRO A 48 -16.34 18.09 -7.27
C PRO A 48 -16.67 19.05 -8.43
N GLU A 49 -16.55 20.35 -8.19
CA GLU A 49 -16.76 21.41 -9.18
C GLU A 49 -15.69 22.51 -9.04
N PHE A 50 -15.67 23.46 -9.99
CA PHE A 50 -14.73 24.58 -9.96
C PHE A 50 -14.84 25.38 -8.66
N ASP A 51 -13.70 25.58 -7.99
CA ASP A 51 -13.61 26.24 -6.68
C ASP A 51 -14.59 25.65 -5.65
N GLY A 52 -14.83 24.34 -5.75
CA GLY A 52 -15.74 23.61 -4.88
C GLY A 52 -15.16 23.28 -3.51
N GLY A 53 -13.83 23.30 -3.36
CA GLY A 53 -13.13 22.98 -2.12
C GLY A 53 -13.11 24.13 -1.11
N ASP A 54 -13.62 23.88 0.09
CA ASP A 54 -13.54 24.78 1.25
C ASP A 54 -12.39 24.36 2.18
N TRP A 55 -11.61 25.34 2.63
CA TRP A 55 -10.57 25.13 3.65
C TRP A 55 -11.16 24.99 5.05
N LEU A 56 -10.86 23.87 5.71
CA LEU A 56 -11.35 23.55 7.05
C LEU A 56 -10.31 23.77 8.16
N GLY A 57 -9.04 23.99 7.80
CA GLY A 57 -7.96 24.32 8.74
C GLY A 57 -6.70 23.48 8.54
N ASN A 58 -5.79 23.60 9.50
CA ASN A 58 -4.67 22.68 9.65
C ASN A 58 -4.92 21.76 10.85
N PRO A 59 -5.06 20.44 10.63
CA PRO A 59 -5.38 19.49 11.69
C PRO A 59 -4.18 19.06 12.55
N VAL A 60 -2.95 19.39 12.15
CA VAL A 60 -1.73 18.80 12.72
C VAL A 60 -0.67 19.86 12.96
N GLU A 61 -0.03 19.82 14.12
CA GLU A 61 1.08 20.72 14.47
C GLU A 61 2.45 20.10 14.15
N GLU A 62 2.63 19.60 12.92
CA GLU A 62 3.90 19.00 12.46
C GLU A 62 4.47 19.77 11.27
N ALA A 63 5.76 20.08 11.32
CA ALA A 63 6.40 20.89 10.29
C ALA A 63 7.01 20.02 9.19
N PHE A 64 6.97 20.52 7.96
CA PHE A 64 7.75 19.97 6.83
C PHE A 64 7.41 18.53 6.44
N ILE A 65 6.12 18.17 6.52
CA ILE A 65 5.55 16.99 5.85
C ILE A 65 5.40 17.28 4.36
N GLN A 66 5.68 16.28 3.53
CA GLN A 66 5.80 16.40 2.08
C GLN A 66 5.03 15.32 1.32
N ALA A 67 4.81 14.14 1.91
CA ALA A 67 3.84 13.13 1.50
C ALA A 67 2.93 12.78 2.69
N ILE A 68 1.66 12.42 2.46
CA ILE A 68 0.71 12.09 3.52
C ILE A 68 -0.34 11.10 3.04
N GLU A 69 -0.73 10.15 3.88
CA GLU A 69 -1.75 9.13 3.59
C GLU A 69 -2.59 8.85 4.85
N PHE A 70 -3.89 8.61 4.72
CA PHE A 70 -4.72 8.03 5.77
C PHE A 70 -4.41 6.54 5.91
N ASP A 71 -4.26 6.08 7.16
CA ASP A 71 -4.13 4.65 7.43
C ASP A 71 -5.45 3.89 7.22
N ASN A 72 -5.34 2.57 7.11
CA ASN A 72 -6.46 1.68 6.88
C ASN A 72 -7.08 1.17 8.20
N TYR A 73 -7.15 2.05 9.21
CA TYR A 73 -7.58 1.68 10.57
C TYR A 73 -8.95 1.00 10.58
N ASN A 74 -9.08 -0.09 11.37
CA ASN A 74 -10.28 -0.93 11.44
C ASN A 74 -10.77 -1.49 10.10
N SER A 75 -9.85 -1.79 9.17
CA SER A 75 -10.20 -2.36 7.85
C SER A 75 -11.16 -1.45 7.07
N ILE A 76 -10.92 -0.15 7.15
CA ILE A 76 -11.61 0.87 6.38
C ILE A 76 -10.53 1.59 5.58
N SER A 77 -10.71 1.66 4.26
CA SER A 77 -9.77 2.30 3.34
C SER A 77 -9.67 3.78 3.66
N HIS A 78 -8.44 4.25 3.88
CA HIS A 78 -8.09 5.64 4.09
C HIS A 78 -9.05 6.27 5.11
N ASN A 79 -9.04 5.72 6.31
CA ASN A 79 -10.09 5.93 7.29
C ASN A 79 -9.99 7.34 7.89
N PRO A 80 -11.01 8.21 7.74
CA PRO A 80 -11.00 9.56 8.33
C PRO A 80 -10.92 9.54 9.87
N SER A 81 -11.32 8.44 10.50
CA SER A 81 -11.21 8.22 11.95
C SER A 81 -9.93 7.46 12.36
N GLY A 82 -9.02 7.18 11.42
CA GLY A 82 -7.76 6.47 11.64
C GLY A 82 -6.62 7.39 12.06
N ASN A 83 -5.44 7.20 11.48
CA ASN A 83 -4.32 8.13 11.57
C ASN A 83 -3.96 8.66 10.19
N LEU A 84 -3.21 9.76 10.17
CA LEU A 84 -2.47 10.17 8.98
C LEU A 84 -1.02 9.71 9.16
N VAL A 85 -0.44 9.08 8.15
CA VAL A 85 1.00 8.80 8.08
C VAL A 85 1.61 9.88 7.20
N GLY A 86 2.62 10.59 7.71
CA GLY A 86 3.27 11.68 6.99
C GLY A 86 4.76 11.41 6.79
N VAL A 87 5.30 11.75 5.62
CA VAL A 87 6.73 11.68 5.32
C VAL A 87 7.33 13.07 5.25
N ASN A 88 8.43 13.27 5.97
CA ASN A 88 9.37 14.35 5.74
C ASN A 88 10.51 13.78 4.88
N PHE A 89 10.70 14.29 3.67
CA PHE A 89 11.71 13.74 2.75
C PHE A 89 13.11 13.90 3.33
N GLY A 90 13.35 14.90 4.16
CA GLY A 90 14.62 15.10 4.87
C GLY A 90 15.74 15.65 3.98
N GLN A 91 16.98 15.27 4.28
CA GLN A 91 18.19 15.76 3.60
C GLN A 91 19.13 14.62 3.26
N GLU A 92 19.98 14.80 2.24
CA GLU A 92 21.00 13.80 1.85
C GLU A 92 21.86 13.33 3.04
N SER A 93 22.13 14.21 4.01
CA SER A 93 22.99 13.90 5.17
C SER A 93 22.25 13.31 6.37
N THR A 94 20.92 13.33 6.39
CA THR A 94 20.09 12.88 7.52
C THR A 94 19.06 11.84 7.13
N GLY A 95 18.86 11.60 5.84
CA GLY A 95 17.74 10.81 5.32
C GLY A 95 16.37 11.41 5.63
N GLY A 96 15.32 10.69 5.25
CA GLY A 96 13.93 11.04 5.55
C GLY A 96 13.39 10.43 6.84
N SER A 97 12.19 10.86 7.21
CA SER A 97 11.53 10.53 8.47
C SER A 97 10.03 10.36 8.27
N ILE A 98 9.43 9.44 9.03
CA ILE A 98 8.04 9.04 8.92
C ILE A 98 7.34 9.29 10.26
N TYR A 99 6.18 9.93 10.20
CA TYR A 99 5.42 10.39 11.35
C TYR A 99 4.01 9.81 11.35
N ASN A 100 3.50 9.47 12.53
CA ASN A 100 2.08 9.24 12.78
C ASN A 100 1.43 10.54 13.26
N LEU A 101 0.38 10.97 12.58
CA LEU A 101 -0.25 12.28 12.75
C LEU A 101 -1.72 12.08 13.17
N PRO A 102 -2.25 12.94 14.07
CA PRO A 102 -3.60 12.77 14.57
C PRO A 102 -4.68 13.18 13.55
N THR A 103 -5.79 12.46 13.55
CA THR A 103 -7.02 12.84 12.81
C THR A 103 -8.11 13.35 13.77
N THR A 104 -8.10 12.90 15.02
CA THR A 104 -9.18 13.16 16.00
C THR A 104 -8.85 14.25 17.02
N THR A 105 -7.59 14.67 17.13
CA THR A 105 -7.11 15.63 18.13
C THR A 105 -6.09 16.60 17.55
N GLU A 106 -6.01 17.82 18.08
CA GLU A 106 -4.91 18.73 17.79
C GLU A 106 -3.61 18.26 18.49
N GLY A 107 -2.49 18.37 17.78
CA GLY A 107 -1.17 18.19 18.39
C GLY A 107 -0.07 17.82 17.40
N PRO A 108 1.17 17.67 17.91
CA PRO A 108 2.30 17.24 17.10
C PRO A 108 2.20 15.75 16.76
N GLY A 109 2.81 15.39 15.63
CA GLY A 109 2.99 14.01 15.24
C GLY A 109 3.84 13.21 16.23
N GLU A 110 3.88 11.90 16.04
CA GLU A 110 4.88 11.02 16.62
C GLU A 110 5.82 10.55 15.52
N LEU A 111 7.13 10.75 15.68
CA LEU A 111 8.10 10.13 14.79
C LEU A 111 8.05 8.61 15.02
N ILE A 112 7.72 7.85 13.98
CA ILE A 112 7.57 6.38 14.05
C ILE A 112 8.66 5.61 13.31
N GLY A 113 9.40 6.29 12.43
CA GLY A 113 10.63 5.75 11.87
C GLY A 113 11.43 6.74 11.05
N ASP A 114 12.66 6.35 10.73
CA ASP A 114 13.62 7.08 9.90
C ASP A 114 14.59 6.11 9.23
N THR A 115 15.31 6.59 8.21
CA THR A 115 16.36 5.81 7.54
C THR A 115 17.70 5.81 8.32
N LEU A 116 17.73 6.31 9.56
CA LEU A 116 18.94 6.40 10.39
C LEU A 116 19.02 5.35 11.50
N GLY A 117 17.92 4.62 11.76
CA GLY A 117 17.91 3.44 12.61
C GLY A 117 16.70 3.30 13.54
N MET A 118 15.76 4.26 13.55
CA MET A 118 14.48 4.05 14.22
C MET A 118 13.50 3.41 13.25
N GLY A 119 13.16 2.14 13.46
CA GLY A 119 12.38 1.37 12.49
C GLY A 119 13.17 0.98 11.23
N GLY A 120 14.06 1.85 10.72
CA GLY A 120 14.88 1.67 9.52
C GLY A 120 16.19 0.88 9.65
N ASN A 121 16.32 -0.02 10.63
CA ASN A 121 17.47 -0.94 10.62
C ASN A 121 17.28 -1.94 9.47
N GLY A 122 18.09 -1.83 8.41
CA GLY A 122 18.01 -2.72 7.24
C GLY A 122 17.85 -2.00 5.90
N VAL A 123 17.75 -0.66 5.91
CA VAL A 123 17.67 0.16 4.70
C VAL A 123 18.80 1.17 4.62
N SER A 124 19.12 1.58 3.40
CA SER A 124 20.09 2.59 3.06
C SER A 124 19.56 3.98 3.40
N MET A 125 20.46 4.86 3.84
CA MET A 125 20.09 6.25 4.11
C MET A 125 19.74 6.98 2.80
N SER A 126 18.52 7.48 2.71
CA SER A 126 18.03 8.26 1.58
C SER A 126 17.01 9.29 2.07
N ARG A 127 16.92 10.42 1.39
CA ARG A 127 15.69 11.20 1.36
C ARG A 127 14.55 10.30 0.89
N LEU A 128 13.41 10.44 1.54
CA LEU A 128 12.21 9.68 1.18
C LEU A 128 11.39 10.43 0.12
N GLY A 129 10.49 9.71 -0.53
CA GLY A 129 9.55 10.23 -1.54
C GLY A 129 8.13 9.72 -1.27
N GLY A 130 7.47 9.23 -2.32
CA GLY A 130 6.09 8.72 -2.28
C GLY A 130 5.83 7.78 -1.10
N LEU A 131 4.58 7.70 -0.69
CA LEU A 131 4.09 6.97 0.47
C LEU A 131 2.86 6.17 0.04
N SER A 132 2.70 4.95 0.55
CA SER A 132 1.44 4.22 0.47
C SER A 132 1.30 3.23 1.61
N ILE A 133 0.07 2.87 1.95
CA ILE A 133 -0.26 1.99 3.07
C ILE A 133 -0.96 0.72 2.55
N SER A 134 -0.55 -0.45 3.03
CA SER A 134 -1.14 -1.71 2.57
C SER A 134 -2.62 -1.84 2.97
N PRO A 135 -3.46 -2.50 2.16
CA PRO A 135 -4.90 -2.62 2.45
C PRO A 135 -5.24 -3.26 3.81
N ASP A 136 -4.40 -4.18 4.30
CA ASP A 136 -4.56 -4.81 5.61
C ASP A 136 -4.05 -3.95 6.79
N ASN A 137 -3.55 -2.75 6.50
CA ASN A 137 -2.97 -1.81 7.45
C ASN A 137 -1.75 -2.35 8.22
N THR A 138 -0.99 -3.28 7.63
CA THR A 138 0.16 -3.92 8.29
C THR A 138 1.51 -3.48 7.75
N LYS A 139 1.56 -2.73 6.64
CA LYS A 139 2.81 -2.28 6.01
C LYS A 139 2.65 -0.88 5.44
N ILE A 140 3.78 -0.20 5.33
CA ILE A 140 3.90 1.01 4.52
C ILE A 140 5.04 0.84 3.51
N ALA A 141 4.89 1.46 2.35
CA ALA A 141 5.94 1.57 1.34
C ALA A 141 6.30 3.04 1.14
N VAL A 142 7.59 3.30 0.95
CA VAL A 142 8.11 4.62 0.57
C VAL A 142 9.22 4.50 -0.46
N THR A 143 9.45 5.55 -1.24
CA THR A 143 10.53 5.58 -2.23
C THR A 143 11.81 6.23 -1.71
N GLY A 144 12.97 5.68 -2.07
CA GLY A 144 14.28 6.27 -1.79
C GLY A 144 14.73 7.19 -2.93
N TYR A 145 14.85 8.48 -2.66
CA TYR A 145 15.14 9.49 -3.68
C TYR A 145 16.58 9.40 -4.23
N GLU A 146 17.57 9.12 -3.39
CA GLU A 146 18.95 8.91 -3.83
C GLU A 146 19.20 7.49 -4.28
N THR A 147 18.59 6.50 -3.61
CA THR A 147 18.88 5.09 -3.89
C THR A 147 18.12 4.59 -5.12
N GLY A 148 16.95 5.16 -5.39
CA GLY A 148 16.01 4.64 -6.39
C GLY A 148 15.38 3.31 -5.98
N GLU A 149 15.41 2.99 -4.69
CA GLU A 149 14.89 1.73 -4.14
C GLU A 149 13.49 1.95 -3.56
N ILE A 150 12.73 0.85 -3.44
CA ILE A 150 11.49 0.82 -2.69
C ILE A 150 11.80 0.30 -1.29
N LEU A 151 11.41 1.05 -0.27
CA LEU A 151 11.59 0.71 1.14
C LEU A 151 10.24 0.31 1.71
N ILE A 152 10.17 -0.84 2.36
CA ILE A 152 8.95 -1.36 2.97
C ILE A 152 9.20 -1.56 4.46
N TYR A 153 8.21 -1.19 5.28
CA TYR A 153 8.25 -1.33 6.73
C TYR A 153 7.01 -2.08 7.19
N ASP A 154 7.17 -2.93 8.20
CA ASP A 154 6.03 -3.45 8.96
C ASP A 154 5.48 -2.33 9.83
N TYR A 155 4.17 -2.10 9.72
CA TYR A 155 3.44 -1.03 10.36
C TYR A 155 2.49 -1.58 11.42
N VAL A 156 2.56 -0.99 12.61
CA VAL A 156 1.57 -1.17 13.65
C VAL A 156 0.87 0.16 13.83
N ALA A 157 -0.43 0.20 13.54
CA ALA A 157 -1.25 1.38 13.66
C ALA A 157 -1.32 1.90 15.11
N GLY A 158 -1.39 3.23 15.24
CA GLY A 158 -1.47 3.92 16.52
C GLY A 158 -2.90 4.01 17.05
N ASP A 159 -3.03 4.63 18.22
CA ASP A 159 -4.29 5.26 18.58
C ASP A 159 -4.55 6.47 17.66
N THR A 160 -5.81 6.74 17.37
CA THR A 160 -6.28 7.77 16.43
C THR A 160 -5.94 9.21 16.86
N THR A 161 -5.14 9.37 17.92
CA THR A 161 -4.64 10.63 18.46
C THR A 161 -3.20 10.91 18.00
N GLY A 162 -2.72 10.20 16.97
CA GLY A 162 -1.39 10.39 16.43
C GLY A 162 -0.30 9.84 17.36
N LYS A 163 -0.61 8.79 18.14
CA LYS A 163 0.31 8.16 19.12
C LYS A 163 0.25 6.63 19.06
N GLY A 164 1.31 5.96 19.50
CA GLY A 164 1.35 4.51 19.67
C GLY A 164 1.58 3.71 18.39
N ALA A 165 1.73 4.37 17.25
CA ALA A 165 2.12 3.71 16.01
C ALA A 165 3.61 3.36 16.03
N SER A 166 4.03 2.36 15.25
CA SER A 166 5.45 2.01 15.15
C SER A 166 5.79 1.35 13.84
N LEU A 167 7.05 1.52 13.42
CA LEU A 167 7.64 0.83 12.28
C LEU A 167 8.70 -0.18 12.71
N SER A 168 8.76 -1.29 12.00
CA SER A 168 9.79 -2.32 12.17
C SER A 168 10.03 -3.08 10.86
N GLY A 169 10.91 -4.08 10.88
CA GLY A 169 11.10 -4.98 9.73
C GLY A 169 11.53 -4.28 8.43
N ALA A 170 12.20 -3.13 8.53
CA ALA A 170 12.58 -2.35 7.36
C ALA A 170 13.46 -3.15 6.39
N ARG A 171 13.13 -3.03 5.11
CA ARG A 171 13.73 -3.77 4.01
C ARG A 171 13.63 -2.95 2.74
N GLU A 172 14.58 -3.13 1.84
CA GLU A 172 14.65 -2.41 0.57
C GLU A 172 14.95 -3.34 -0.59
N THR A 173 14.55 -2.93 -1.78
CA THR A 173 14.89 -3.63 -3.02
C THR A 173 16.39 -3.62 -3.23
N SER A 174 16.98 -4.75 -3.65
CA SER A 174 18.45 -4.88 -3.80
C SER A 174 19.08 -4.10 -4.97
N THR A 175 18.26 -3.45 -5.78
CA THR A 175 18.65 -2.68 -6.96
C THR A 175 17.81 -1.41 -7.06
N SER A 176 18.39 -0.34 -7.58
CA SER A 176 17.66 0.87 -7.99
C SER A 176 16.65 0.49 -9.08
N LEU A 177 15.36 0.45 -8.73
CA LEU A 177 14.26 0.22 -9.66
C LEU A 177 13.75 1.54 -10.25
N LEU A 178 13.76 2.57 -9.42
CA LEU A 178 13.30 3.91 -9.76
C LEU A 178 14.46 4.74 -10.29
N THR A 179 14.14 5.76 -11.08
CA THR A 179 15.13 6.74 -11.53
C THR A 179 15.57 7.56 -10.34
N GLN A 180 16.87 7.56 -10.03
CA GLN A 180 17.40 8.34 -8.91
C GLN A 180 17.18 9.84 -9.13
N PHE A 181 16.91 10.55 -8.05
CA PHE A 181 16.66 11.99 -7.99
C PHE A 181 15.35 12.46 -8.66
N ASP A 182 14.46 11.55 -8.98
CA ASP A 182 13.07 11.87 -9.34
C ASP A 182 12.13 11.53 -8.17
N THR A 183 11.07 12.33 -8.01
CA THR A 183 10.02 12.05 -7.03
C THR A 183 9.02 11.11 -7.67
N GLN A 184 8.90 9.90 -7.12
CA GLN A 184 8.10 8.81 -7.70
C GLN A 184 7.22 8.21 -6.61
N GLY A 185 6.00 7.84 -7.00
CA GLY A 185 4.97 7.31 -6.12
C GLY A 185 4.88 5.78 -6.10
N THR A 186 4.13 5.30 -5.13
CA THR A 186 3.83 3.88 -4.91
C THR A 186 2.36 3.72 -4.57
N THR A 187 1.78 2.57 -4.87
CA THR A 187 0.48 2.14 -4.34
C THR A 187 0.53 0.63 -4.04
N TRP A 188 -0.52 0.03 -3.51
CA TRP A 188 -0.57 -1.40 -3.22
C TRP A 188 -1.56 -2.11 -4.13
N LEU A 189 -1.10 -3.14 -4.86
CA LEU A 189 -2.00 -4.01 -5.64
C LEU A 189 -2.88 -4.86 -4.70
N ASP A 190 -2.26 -5.34 -3.62
CA ASP A 190 -2.87 -6.15 -2.56
C ASP A 190 -2.05 -5.98 -1.26
N SER A 191 -2.31 -6.78 -0.21
CA SER A 191 -1.59 -6.68 1.07
C SER A 191 -0.13 -7.19 1.07
N THR A 192 0.31 -7.74 -0.06
CA THR A 192 1.63 -8.33 -0.28
C THR A 192 2.41 -7.59 -1.37
N ASN A 193 1.77 -7.06 -2.41
CA ASN A 193 2.45 -6.50 -3.58
C ASN A 193 2.35 -4.97 -3.63
N VAL A 194 3.51 -4.30 -3.59
CA VAL A 194 3.63 -2.86 -3.81
C VAL A 194 3.85 -2.59 -5.28
N LEU A 195 3.10 -1.65 -5.85
CA LEU A 195 3.36 -1.11 -7.18
C LEU A 195 4.16 0.19 -7.06
N ALA A 196 5.11 0.40 -7.97
CA ALA A 196 5.81 1.67 -8.11
C ALA A 196 5.91 2.07 -9.58
N PHE A 197 5.92 3.38 -9.85
CA PHE A 197 6.03 3.91 -11.20
C PHE A 197 7.35 4.65 -11.36
N ALA A 198 8.29 4.07 -12.12
CA ALA A 198 9.55 4.71 -12.45
C ALA A 198 9.37 5.76 -13.57
N SER A 199 10.09 6.87 -13.49
CA SER A 199 10.01 7.95 -14.51
C SER A 199 10.44 7.52 -15.92
N ASN A 200 11.19 6.43 -16.02
CA ASN A 200 11.56 5.78 -17.28
C ASN A 200 10.38 5.05 -17.98
N GLY A 201 9.21 4.98 -17.35
CA GLY A 201 8.02 4.33 -17.88
C GLY A 201 7.64 3.02 -17.19
N ASP A 202 8.54 2.40 -16.44
CA ASP A 202 8.28 1.06 -15.87
C ASP A 202 7.30 1.13 -14.70
N ILE A 203 6.25 0.31 -14.77
CA ILE A 203 5.42 -0.05 -13.62
C ILE A 203 5.97 -1.36 -13.06
N VAL A 204 6.46 -1.31 -11.83
CA VAL A 204 7.10 -2.45 -11.16
C VAL A 204 6.24 -2.92 -9.99
N SER A 205 6.12 -4.24 -9.84
CA SER A 205 5.63 -4.87 -8.62
C SER A 205 6.81 -5.27 -7.73
N VAL A 206 6.66 -5.10 -6.42
CA VAL A 206 7.60 -5.54 -5.39
C VAL A 206 6.85 -6.40 -4.37
N ASP A 207 7.26 -7.67 -4.24
CA ASP A 207 6.78 -8.54 -3.18
C ASP A 207 7.29 -8.00 -1.83
N SER A 208 6.34 -7.65 -0.95
CA SER A 208 6.64 -7.00 0.31
C SER A 208 7.26 -7.93 1.35
N LEU A 209 7.34 -9.25 1.16
CA LEU A 209 7.99 -10.16 2.10
C LEU A 209 9.41 -10.49 1.64
N THR A 210 9.60 -10.73 0.35
CA THR A 210 10.86 -11.23 -0.21
C THR A 210 11.67 -10.17 -0.94
N MET A 211 11.07 -9.01 -1.20
CA MET A 211 11.63 -7.91 -1.98
C MET A 211 11.99 -8.31 -3.42
N GLN A 212 11.35 -9.36 -3.95
CA GLN A 212 11.43 -9.69 -5.37
C GLN A 212 10.68 -8.68 -6.22
N THR A 213 11.17 -8.46 -7.44
CA THR A 213 10.72 -7.36 -8.29
C THR A 213 10.37 -7.86 -9.69
N ILE A 214 9.27 -7.36 -10.24
CA ILE A 214 8.79 -7.71 -11.58
C ILE A 214 8.36 -6.43 -12.30
N VAL A 215 8.85 -6.21 -13.52
CA VAL A 215 8.30 -5.15 -14.39
C VAL A 215 7.01 -5.68 -15.00
N LEU A 216 5.88 -5.07 -14.66
CA LEU A 216 4.56 -5.47 -15.13
C LEU A 216 4.27 -4.94 -16.53
N THR A 217 4.63 -3.68 -16.76
CA THR A 217 4.45 -2.99 -18.05
C THR A 217 5.37 -1.78 -18.12
N THR A 218 5.60 -1.27 -19.34
CA THR A 218 6.39 -0.05 -19.58
C THR A 218 5.53 0.94 -20.36
N LEU A 219 5.18 2.04 -19.72
CA LEU A 219 4.44 3.15 -20.30
C LEU A 219 5.35 3.97 -21.21
N ASN A 220 4.80 4.48 -22.30
CA ASN A 220 5.53 5.41 -23.18
C ASN A 220 5.55 6.80 -22.54
N THR A 221 6.39 6.96 -21.51
CA THR A 221 6.74 8.29 -21.02
C THR A 221 7.64 8.91 -22.08
N GLU A 222 7.34 10.13 -22.52
CA GLU A 222 8.22 10.83 -23.48
C GLU A 222 9.60 11.19 -22.85
N GLY A 223 9.86 10.73 -21.63
CA GLY A 223 11.01 10.92 -20.77
C GLY A 223 12.09 9.85 -20.87
N GLY A 224 13.05 9.91 -19.95
CA GLY A 224 14.18 8.98 -19.86
C GLY A 224 15.53 9.65 -19.59
N ALA A 225 16.47 8.87 -19.05
CA ALA A 225 17.75 9.24 -18.42
C ALA A 225 18.77 10.09 -19.21
N ASN A 226 18.39 10.67 -20.35
CA ASN A 226 19.29 11.40 -21.26
C ASN A 226 19.12 12.92 -21.23
N PHE A 227 18.32 13.48 -20.31
CA PHE A 227 18.03 14.92 -20.30
C PHE A 227 18.27 15.56 -18.93
N PRO A 228 19.49 16.07 -18.65
CA PRO A 228 19.85 16.64 -17.35
C PRO A 228 19.09 17.94 -17.00
N SER A 229 18.31 18.52 -17.91
CA SER A 229 17.49 19.71 -17.67
C SER A 229 16.06 19.40 -17.22
N TYR A 230 15.62 18.14 -17.26
CA TYR A 230 14.25 17.78 -16.89
C TYR A 230 14.12 17.46 -15.40
N SER A 231 12.95 17.76 -14.84
CA SER A 231 12.48 17.16 -13.60
C SER A 231 11.28 16.28 -13.93
N GLU A 232 11.31 15.04 -13.47
CA GLU A 232 10.27 14.05 -13.72
C GLU A 232 9.58 13.64 -12.42
N TYR A 233 8.28 13.38 -12.52
CA TYR A 233 7.42 13.02 -11.40
C TYR A 233 6.48 11.92 -11.85
N THR A 234 6.28 10.95 -10.98
CA THR A 234 5.28 9.92 -11.18
C THR A 234 4.51 9.72 -9.90
N ASP A 235 3.27 9.26 -10.05
CA ASP A 235 2.48 8.79 -8.94
C ASP A 235 1.49 7.71 -9.37
N LEU A 236 1.04 6.90 -8.42
CA LEU A 236 0.09 5.82 -8.63
C LEU A 236 -1.04 5.89 -7.63
N GLU A 237 -2.28 5.69 -8.10
CA GLU A 237 -3.44 5.57 -7.24
C GLU A 237 -4.28 4.35 -7.65
N TYR A 238 -4.54 3.46 -6.69
CA TYR A 238 -5.31 2.25 -6.90
C TYR A 238 -6.14 1.90 -5.67
N ASN A 239 -7.46 1.94 -5.86
CA ASN A 239 -8.42 1.50 -4.87
C ASN A 239 -9.51 0.66 -5.54
N PRO A 240 -9.42 -0.69 -5.52
CA PRO A 240 -10.36 -1.57 -6.21
C PRO A 240 -11.80 -1.49 -5.67
N LEU A 241 -12.00 -0.88 -4.50
CA LEU A 241 -13.35 -0.61 -3.96
C LEU A 241 -14.05 0.55 -4.70
N VAL A 242 -13.28 1.42 -5.35
CA VAL A 242 -13.76 2.62 -6.06
C VAL A 242 -13.67 2.42 -7.58
N SER A 243 -12.53 1.94 -8.09
CA SER A 243 -12.30 1.73 -9.52
C SER A 243 -11.51 0.44 -9.76
N PRO A 244 -11.85 -0.36 -10.80
CA PRO A 244 -11.06 -1.54 -11.15
C PRO A 244 -9.71 -1.19 -11.80
N TYR A 245 -9.47 0.08 -12.13
CA TYR A 245 -8.28 0.52 -12.84
C TYR A 245 -7.23 1.12 -11.90
N LEU A 246 -5.97 0.84 -12.20
CA LEU A 246 -4.81 1.54 -11.66
C LEU A 246 -4.64 2.85 -12.43
N PHE A 247 -4.52 3.97 -11.72
CA PHE A 247 -4.20 5.27 -12.33
C PHE A 247 -2.73 5.59 -12.11
N ALA A 248 -2.03 5.90 -13.19
CA ALA A 248 -0.62 6.29 -13.16
C ALA A 248 -0.47 7.71 -13.72
N SER A 249 0.00 8.65 -12.91
CA SER A 249 0.30 10.00 -13.37
C SER A 249 1.80 10.12 -13.70
N TYR A 250 2.10 10.76 -14.82
CA TYR A 250 3.46 11.12 -15.21
C TYR A 250 3.50 12.62 -15.53
N ALA A 251 4.49 13.31 -15.00
CA ALA A 251 4.77 14.69 -15.35
C ALA A 251 6.25 14.92 -15.60
N ARG A 252 6.52 15.75 -16.59
CA ARG A 252 7.85 16.24 -16.92
C ARG A 252 7.80 17.71 -17.26
N PHE A 253 8.75 18.46 -16.73
CA PHE A 253 8.99 19.83 -17.17
C PHE A 253 10.47 20.11 -17.38
N ASP A 254 10.75 21.03 -18.29
CA ASP A 254 12.09 21.49 -18.58
C ASP A 254 12.44 22.71 -17.73
N ARG A 255 13.51 22.58 -16.94
CA ARG A 255 14.04 23.67 -16.12
C ARG A 255 14.51 24.85 -16.97
N ASP A 256 14.76 24.63 -18.26
CA ASP A 256 15.19 25.64 -19.23
C ASP A 256 14.03 26.18 -20.10
N GLY A 257 12.76 25.84 -19.78
CA GLY A 257 11.58 26.41 -20.42
C GLY A 257 11.13 25.71 -21.72
N GLY A 258 11.55 24.47 -21.93
CA GLY A 258 11.00 23.54 -22.93
C GLY A 258 9.58 23.05 -22.62
N PRO A 259 9.02 22.19 -23.50
CA PRO A 259 7.64 21.72 -23.39
C PRO A 259 7.45 20.86 -22.13
N ARG A 260 6.31 21.05 -21.48
CA ARG A 260 5.83 20.20 -20.40
C ARG A 260 5.04 19.02 -20.96
N VAL A 261 5.10 17.90 -20.26
CA VAL A 261 4.29 16.71 -20.53
C VAL A 261 3.61 16.34 -19.24
N VAL A 262 2.28 16.20 -19.28
CA VAL A 262 1.48 15.71 -18.17
C VAL A 262 0.54 14.67 -18.75
N THR A 263 0.66 13.42 -18.30
CA THR A 263 -0.12 12.32 -18.82
C THR A 263 -0.67 11.48 -17.68
N LEU A 264 -1.96 11.19 -17.74
CA LEU A 264 -2.61 10.21 -16.88
C LEU A 264 -2.90 8.95 -17.68
N TYR A 265 -2.50 7.81 -17.15
CA TYR A 265 -2.80 6.49 -17.71
C TYR A 265 -3.80 5.79 -16.80
N ALA A 266 -4.80 5.14 -17.38
CA ALA A 266 -5.59 4.13 -16.70
C ALA A 266 -5.17 2.75 -17.23
N LEU A 267 -4.78 1.86 -16.32
CA LEU A 267 -4.33 0.51 -16.60
C LEU A 267 -5.32 -0.49 -15.98
N ASP A 268 -5.49 -1.64 -16.61
CA ASP A 268 -6.35 -2.72 -16.12
C ASP A 268 -5.52 -3.88 -15.53
N PRO A 269 -5.42 -3.99 -14.19
CA PRO A 269 -4.74 -5.12 -13.55
C PRO A 269 -5.31 -6.48 -13.97
N ALA A 270 -6.60 -6.59 -14.27
CA ALA A 270 -7.22 -7.85 -14.71
C ALA A 270 -6.86 -8.23 -16.15
N SER A 271 -6.36 -7.27 -16.94
CA SER A 271 -5.86 -7.46 -18.29
C SER A 271 -4.34 -7.28 -18.35
N ASN A 272 -3.61 -7.82 -17.36
CA ASN A 272 -2.14 -7.77 -17.29
C ASN A 272 -1.58 -6.34 -17.43
N PHE A 273 -2.24 -5.37 -16.78
CA PHE A 273 -1.87 -3.96 -16.78
C PHE A 273 -1.86 -3.31 -18.19
N ASP A 274 -2.73 -3.78 -19.09
CA ASP A 274 -2.96 -3.12 -20.37
C ASP A 274 -3.45 -1.68 -20.16
N VAL A 275 -2.93 -0.73 -20.94
CA VAL A 275 -3.36 0.67 -20.93
C VAL A 275 -4.72 0.78 -21.62
N VAL A 276 -5.78 1.03 -20.84
CA VAL A 276 -7.15 1.17 -21.35
C VAL A 276 -7.49 2.62 -21.72
N LYS A 277 -6.80 3.59 -21.12
CA LYS A 277 -6.97 5.03 -21.42
C LYS A 277 -5.66 5.78 -21.20
N THR A 278 -5.42 6.76 -22.06
CA THR A 278 -4.38 7.77 -21.91
C THR A 278 -5.03 9.14 -22.03
N ILE A 279 -4.73 10.04 -21.11
CA ILE A 279 -5.28 11.40 -21.04
C ILE A 279 -4.12 12.38 -20.98
N ASP A 280 -4.05 13.31 -21.92
CA ASP A 280 -3.06 14.38 -21.95
C ASP A 280 -3.60 15.61 -21.20
N ASN A 281 -2.90 16.03 -20.15
CA ASN A 281 -3.22 17.22 -19.35
C ASN A 281 -2.14 18.30 -19.47
N SER A 282 -1.28 18.23 -20.49
CA SER A 282 -0.15 19.15 -20.67
C SER A 282 -0.57 20.61 -20.91
N GLU A 283 -1.81 20.89 -21.30
CA GLU A 283 -2.33 22.26 -21.45
C GLU A 283 -3.06 22.76 -20.21
N SER A 284 -3.72 21.87 -19.44
CA SER A 284 -4.52 22.25 -18.27
C SER A 284 -3.78 22.18 -16.94
N MET A 285 -2.72 21.37 -16.83
CA MET A 285 -1.90 21.25 -15.64
C MET A 285 -0.44 21.64 -15.92
N ASP A 286 0.28 22.06 -14.88
CA ASP A 286 1.70 22.40 -15.02
C ASP A 286 2.61 21.26 -14.56
N THR A 287 2.45 20.82 -13.31
CA THR A 287 3.41 19.93 -12.67
C THR A 287 2.78 19.09 -11.55
N PRO A 288 1.91 18.11 -11.87
CA PRO A 288 1.33 17.27 -10.85
C PRO A 288 2.41 16.60 -9.99
N ARG A 289 2.08 16.38 -8.73
CA ARG A 289 2.96 15.76 -7.75
C ARG A 289 2.40 14.44 -7.27
N GLU A 290 1.14 14.45 -6.88
CA GLU A 290 0.42 13.27 -6.39
C GLU A 290 -1.05 13.35 -6.83
N ILE A 291 -1.66 12.18 -6.97
CA ILE A 291 -3.07 11.95 -7.27
C ILE A 291 -3.74 11.17 -6.15
N ALA A 292 -5.01 11.43 -5.89
CA ALA A 292 -5.80 10.66 -4.94
C ALA A 292 -7.26 10.59 -5.40
N MET A 293 -7.96 9.51 -5.09
CA MET A 293 -9.38 9.36 -5.43
C MET A 293 -10.27 9.27 -4.20
N ASP A 294 -11.40 9.98 -4.23
CA ASP A 294 -12.41 9.88 -3.17
C ASP A 294 -13.31 8.63 -3.32
N SER A 295 -14.23 8.43 -2.37
CA SER A 295 -15.12 7.26 -2.37
C SER A 295 -16.14 7.25 -3.51
N GLN A 296 -16.31 8.40 -4.18
CA GLN A 296 -17.23 8.61 -5.30
C GLN A 296 -16.51 8.46 -6.65
N GLY A 297 -15.19 8.22 -6.63
CA GLY A 297 -14.35 8.08 -7.80
C GLY A 297 -13.92 9.41 -8.41
N ASN A 298 -14.02 10.54 -7.72
CA ASN A 298 -13.43 11.78 -8.20
C ASN A 298 -11.91 11.72 -8.00
N LEU A 299 -11.14 11.86 -9.08
CA LEU A 299 -9.67 11.87 -9.02
C LEU A 299 -9.16 13.29 -8.93
N TYR A 300 -8.34 13.55 -7.93
CA TYR A 300 -7.72 14.84 -7.68
C TYR A 300 -6.22 14.76 -7.93
N ALA A 301 -5.59 15.91 -8.15
CA ALA A 301 -4.15 16.03 -8.17
C ALA A 301 -3.68 17.34 -7.54
N THR A 302 -2.56 17.30 -6.84
CA THR A 302 -1.83 18.51 -6.47
C THR A 302 -0.73 18.82 -7.47
N GLN A 303 -0.28 20.07 -7.55
CA GLN A 303 0.82 20.48 -8.41
C GLN A 303 1.73 21.52 -7.75
N PHE A 304 2.95 21.69 -8.26
CA PHE A 304 3.88 22.66 -7.70
C PHE A 304 3.34 24.08 -7.85
N ARG A 305 3.12 24.73 -6.71
CA ARG A 305 2.62 26.10 -6.63
C ARG A 305 1.34 26.39 -7.42
N GLY A 306 0.46 25.41 -7.57
CA GLY A 306 -0.82 25.56 -8.24
C GLY A 306 -2.02 25.10 -7.40
N PRO A 307 -3.23 25.16 -7.96
CA PRO A 307 -4.44 24.66 -7.33
C PRO A 307 -4.39 23.13 -7.14
N VAL A 308 -5.31 22.62 -6.31
CA VAL A 308 -5.72 21.22 -6.40
C VAL A 308 -6.66 21.10 -7.60
N GLU A 309 -6.36 20.17 -8.49
CA GLU A 309 -7.08 19.91 -9.74
C GLU A 309 -8.03 18.74 -9.55
N LEU A 310 -9.23 18.83 -10.10
CA LEU A 310 -10.13 17.68 -10.34
C LEU A 310 -9.89 17.19 -11.77
N LEU A 311 -9.44 15.94 -11.91
CA LEU A 311 -9.04 15.33 -13.18
C LEU A 311 -10.23 14.65 -13.89
N GLY A 312 -11.25 14.26 -13.13
CA GLY A 312 -12.46 13.60 -13.65
C GLY A 312 -12.94 12.50 -12.71
N ASN A 313 -13.89 11.68 -13.18
CA ASN A 313 -14.41 10.56 -12.40
C ASN A 313 -13.92 9.22 -12.96
N VAL A 314 -13.22 8.45 -12.12
CA VAL A 314 -12.56 7.18 -12.49
C VAL A 314 -13.54 6.03 -12.77
N THR A 315 -14.79 6.16 -12.34
CA THR A 315 -15.84 5.18 -12.63
C THR A 315 -16.43 5.36 -14.04
N ASP A 316 -16.11 6.47 -14.71
CA ASP A 316 -16.52 6.79 -16.08
C ASP A 316 -15.31 7.34 -16.87
N LEU A 317 -14.42 6.44 -17.32
CA LEU A 317 -13.23 6.79 -18.12
C LEU A 317 -13.55 7.56 -19.41
N ASP A 318 -14.77 7.44 -19.95
CA ASP A 318 -15.18 8.18 -21.15
C ASP A 318 -15.41 9.66 -20.83
N SER A 319 -15.77 9.99 -19.59
CA SER A 319 -15.91 11.37 -19.12
C SER A 319 -14.56 12.10 -18.98
N MET A 320 -13.46 11.35 -18.82
CA MET A 320 -12.12 11.90 -18.70
C MET A 320 -11.54 12.18 -20.09
N THR A 321 -11.33 13.46 -20.39
CA THR A 321 -10.85 13.94 -21.70
C THR A 321 -9.59 14.77 -21.56
N ASP A 322 -8.81 14.86 -22.64
CA ASP A 322 -7.58 15.65 -22.64
C ASP A 322 -7.84 17.10 -22.23
N ASN A 323 -6.99 17.61 -21.33
CA ASN A 323 -6.94 19.00 -20.92
C ASN A 323 -8.28 19.54 -20.37
N SER A 324 -9.08 18.67 -19.75
CA SER A 324 -10.37 19.04 -19.14
C SER A 324 -10.34 19.10 -17.62
N THR A 325 -9.17 19.26 -17.00
CA THR A 325 -9.06 19.41 -15.55
C THR A 325 -9.73 20.69 -15.07
N VAL A 326 -10.13 20.69 -13.80
CA VAL A 326 -10.83 21.80 -13.15
C VAL A 326 -10.08 22.20 -11.89
N ASP A 327 -9.72 23.48 -11.78
CA ASP A 327 -9.22 24.06 -10.53
C ASP A 327 -10.28 23.89 -9.42
N TRP A 328 -10.14 22.85 -8.61
CA TRP A 328 -11.11 22.48 -7.58
C TRP A 328 -10.92 23.30 -6.30
N TYR A 329 -9.67 23.58 -5.94
CA TYR A 329 -9.32 24.46 -4.83
C TYR A 329 -8.25 25.44 -5.26
N THR A 330 -8.63 26.71 -5.41
CA THR A 330 -7.73 27.81 -5.73
C THR A 330 -7.36 28.56 -4.47
N THR A 331 -6.14 28.36 -3.95
CA THR A 331 -5.69 29.13 -2.80
C THR A 331 -4.45 29.96 -3.12
N THR A 332 -4.47 31.21 -2.67
CA THR A 332 -3.29 32.05 -2.52
C THR A 332 -2.92 32.05 -1.04
N LEU A 333 -2.26 31.00 -0.57
CA LEU A 333 -1.84 30.93 0.83
C LEU A 333 -0.78 31.99 1.07
N THR A 334 -0.99 32.84 2.07
CA THR A 334 -0.01 33.84 2.49
C THR A 334 0.51 33.50 3.87
N ASP A 335 1.83 33.61 4.07
CA ASP A 335 2.43 33.38 5.37
C ASP A 335 2.08 34.52 6.34
N GLY A 336 2.50 34.39 7.60
CA GLY A 336 2.32 35.45 8.60
C GLY A 336 2.98 36.80 8.26
N ASN A 337 3.81 36.85 7.20
CA ASN A 337 4.44 38.05 6.66
C ASN A 337 3.72 38.59 5.40
N GLY A 338 2.67 37.91 4.92
CA GLY A 338 1.93 38.25 3.72
C GLY A 338 2.59 37.75 2.42
N GLU A 339 3.61 36.90 2.50
CA GLU A 339 4.25 36.29 1.33
C GLU A 339 3.42 35.11 0.86
N THR A 340 3.06 35.09 -0.43
CA THR A 340 2.38 33.93 -1.01
C THR A 340 3.32 32.72 -0.98
N PHE A 341 2.92 31.65 -0.32
CA PHE A 341 3.57 30.36 -0.42
C PHE A 341 2.60 29.34 -0.99
N ALA A 342 3.15 28.32 -1.62
CA ALA A 342 2.39 27.24 -2.22
C ALA A 342 3.26 25.97 -2.16
N PRO A 343 2.65 24.78 -2.15
CA PRO A 343 3.40 23.56 -1.88
C PRO A 343 4.48 23.36 -2.95
N SER A 344 5.66 22.94 -2.51
CA SER A 344 6.74 22.53 -3.42
C SER A 344 6.70 21.02 -3.69
N PHE A 345 6.26 20.27 -2.69
CA PHE A 345 5.81 18.89 -2.76
C PHE A 345 4.50 18.85 -1.98
N SER A 346 3.56 18.05 -2.46
CA SER A 346 2.20 18.04 -1.96
C SER A 346 1.65 16.64 -1.95
N GLY A 347 2.08 15.91 -0.93
CA GLY A 347 1.39 14.77 -0.35
C GLY A 347 -0.10 14.93 -0.48
N LEU A 348 -0.83 14.15 -1.25
CA LEU A 348 -2.28 14.27 -1.41
C LEU A 348 -2.93 12.94 -1.07
N ASP A 349 -3.93 12.97 -0.21
CA ASP A 349 -4.79 11.82 0.00
C ASP A 349 -6.25 12.23 0.23
N ALA A 350 -7.17 11.30 -0.02
CA ALA A 350 -8.59 11.41 0.18
C ALA A 350 -9.08 10.42 1.23
N ALA A 351 -9.94 10.88 2.15
CA ALA A 351 -10.58 10.01 3.12
C ALA A 351 -11.67 9.14 2.47
N VAL A 352 -11.31 7.96 1.96
CA VAL A 352 -12.24 7.08 1.21
C VAL A 352 -13.32 6.47 2.12
N GLY A 353 -12.98 5.99 3.31
CA GLY A 353 -13.95 5.50 4.28
C GLY A 353 -14.77 4.26 3.88
N LEU A 354 -14.33 3.49 2.88
CA LEU A 354 -15.01 2.26 2.44
C LEU A 354 -14.47 1.03 3.20
N PRO A 355 -15.32 0.04 3.55
CA PRO A 355 -14.86 -1.16 4.23
C PRO A 355 -13.96 -1.99 3.30
N ILE A 356 -12.76 -2.29 3.78
CA ILE A 356 -11.87 -3.26 3.14
C ILE A 356 -12.31 -4.64 3.59
N GLU A 357 -12.84 -5.42 2.67
CA GLU A 357 -12.85 -6.86 2.85
C GLU A 357 -11.39 -7.31 2.72
N VAL A 358 -10.68 -7.38 3.84
CA VAL A 358 -9.37 -8.04 3.87
C VAL A 358 -9.67 -9.51 3.67
N VAL A 359 -9.71 -9.89 2.40
CA VAL A 359 -9.67 -11.27 2.02
C VAL A 359 -8.25 -11.70 2.32
N GLU A 360 -8.04 -12.42 3.43
CA GLU A 360 -6.72 -13.01 3.70
C GLU A 360 -6.33 -13.80 2.46
N SER A 361 -5.28 -13.35 1.76
CA SER A 361 -4.77 -14.09 0.62
C SER A 361 -4.39 -15.48 1.12
N VAL A 362 -4.99 -16.50 0.53
CA VAL A 362 -4.69 -17.87 0.92
C VAL A 362 -3.33 -18.17 0.33
N ARG A 363 -2.31 -18.34 1.18
CA ARG A 363 -0.99 -18.70 0.68
C ARG A 363 -1.11 -19.96 -0.18
N GLY A 364 -0.51 -19.93 -1.39
CA GLY A 364 -0.58 -21.02 -2.36
C GLY A 364 -1.83 -21.02 -3.24
N ASP A 365 -2.72 -20.03 -3.13
CA ASP A 365 -3.79 -19.74 -4.10
C ASP A 365 -3.21 -18.79 -5.16
N TYR A 366 -2.97 -19.31 -6.36
CA TYR A 366 -2.31 -18.61 -7.45
C TYR A 366 -3.27 -17.96 -8.43
N ASN A 367 -4.55 -18.38 -8.43
CA ASN A 367 -5.59 -17.79 -9.27
C ASN A 367 -6.46 -16.76 -8.52
N ALA A 368 -6.22 -16.56 -7.22
CA ALA A 368 -6.88 -15.62 -6.32
C ALA A 368 -8.40 -15.88 -6.16
N ASP A 369 -8.83 -17.14 -6.27
CA ASP A 369 -10.24 -17.53 -6.11
C ASP A 369 -10.61 -17.95 -4.66
N LEU A 370 -9.63 -17.87 -3.75
CA LEU A 370 -9.68 -18.18 -2.33
C LEU A 370 -9.80 -19.66 -2.01
N GLN A 371 -9.49 -20.52 -2.97
CA GLN A 371 -9.50 -21.97 -2.81
C GLN A 371 -8.16 -22.53 -3.22
N LEU A 372 -7.65 -23.46 -2.40
CA LEU A 372 -6.50 -24.28 -2.78
C LEU A 372 -7.00 -25.46 -3.61
N THR A 373 -6.91 -25.34 -4.91
CA THR A 373 -7.42 -26.29 -5.90
C THR A 373 -6.31 -27.00 -6.66
N ALA A 374 -6.68 -27.91 -7.57
CA ALA A 374 -5.72 -28.57 -8.45
C ALA A 374 -5.01 -27.56 -9.39
N GLU A 375 -5.70 -26.48 -9.79
CA GLU A 375 -5.13 -25.46 -10.67
C GLU A 375 -3.95 -24.72 -10.02
N ASP A 376 -4.02 -24.51 -8.71
CA ASP A 376 -2.97 -23.85 -7.95
C ASP A 376 -1.72 -24.72 -7.81
N ILE A 377 -1.88 -25.99 -7.44
CA ILE A 377 -0.74 -26.91 -7.36
C ILE A 377 -0.15 -27.23 -8.75
N ASP A 378 -0.97 -27.23 -9.80
CA ASP A 378 -0.51 -27.34 -11.18
C ASP A 378 0.32 -26.11 -11.58
N THR A 379 -0.09 -24.91 -11.13
CA THR A 379 0.66 -23.66 -11.32
C THR A 379 2.01 -23.70 -10.60
N LEU A 380 2.03 -24.16 -9.34
CA LEU A 380 3.28 -24.38 -8.60
C LEU A 380 4.17 -25.43 -9.29
N SER A 381 3.58 -26.51 -9.80
CA SER A 381 4.30 -27.55 -10.52
C SER A 381 4.96 -27.04 -11.80
N ALA A 382 4.25 -26.22 -12.58
CA ALA A 382 4.80 -25.55 -13.75
C ALA A 382 5.95 -24.61 -13.37
N ALA A 383 5.80 -23.83 -12.28
CA ALA A 383 6.85 -22.95 -11.78
C ALA A 383 8.15 -23.71 -11.41
N ILE A 384 8.02 -24.87 -10.76
CA ILE A 384 9.15 -25.75 -10.44
C ILE A 384 9.82 -26.28 -11.72
N GLN A 385 9.04 -26.74 -12.70
CA GLN A 385 9.56 -27.27 -13.97
C GLN A 385 10.30 -26.21 -14.80
N ASP A 386 9.74 -25.00 -14.84
CA ASP A 386 10.33 -23.85 -15.54
C ASP A 386 11.55 -23.26 -14.79
N GLY A 387 11.81 -23.73 -13.57
CA GLY A 387 12.89 -23.24 -12.71
C GLY A 387 12.68 -21.79 -12.31
N LEU A 388 11.42 -21.37 -12.15
CA LEU A 388 11.07 -20.07 -11.61
C LEU A 388 11.57 -19.98 -10.18
N THR A 389 11.99 -18.78 -9.76
CA THR A 389 12.46 -18.52 -8.40
C THR A 389 11.57 -17.51 -7.69
N GLY A 390 10.35 -17.31 -8.19
CA GLY A 390 9.34 -16.40 -7.62
C GLY A 390 9.06 -16.75 -6.17
N SER A 391 9.08 -15.79 -5.26
CA SER A 391 8.82 -16.01 -3.84
C SER A 391 7.40 -16.44 -3.53
N GLU A 392 6.46 -16.08 -4.39
CA GLU A 392 5.09 -16.58 -4.38
C GLU A 392 5.04 -18.12 -4.47
N TYR A 393 6.05 -18.73 -5.09
CA TYR A 393 6.23 -20.18 -5.20
C TYR A 393 7.10 -20.79 -4.09
N ASP A 394 7.83 -19.97 -3.32
CA ASP A 394 8.63 -20.41 -2.15
C ASP A 394 7.74 -20.48 -0.91
N LEU A 395 6.96 -21.55 -0.82
CA LEU A 395 5.96 -21.79 0.22
C LEU A 395 6.57 -22.21 1.56
N ASN A 396 7.80 -22.70 1.57
CA ASN A 396 8.48 -23.09 2.81
C ASN A 396 9.44 -22.00 3.35
N GLY A 397 9.74 -20.97 2.55
CA GLY A 397 10.60 -19.84 2.89
C GLY A 397 12.09 -20.17 2.94
N ASP A 398 12.56 -21.18 2.21
CA ASP A 398 13.96 -21.60 2.18
C ASP A 398 14.79 -20.90 1.08
N GLY A 399 14.15 -20.09 0.25
CA GLY A 399 14.74 -19.33 -0.84
C GLY A 399 14.90 -20.12 -2.14
N SER A 400 14.35 -21.32 -2.24
CA SER A 400 14.42 -22.18 -3.43
C SER A 400 13.04 -22.74 -3.78
N VAL A 401 12.52 -22.46 -4.97
CA VAL A 401 11.26 -23.04 -5.46
C VAL A 401 11.51 -24.48 -5.94
N ASN A 402 11.03 -25.46 -5.18
CA ASN A 402 11.27 -26.89 -5.42
C ASN A 402 10.18 -27.79 -4.80
N ASP A 403 10.39 -29.11 -4.84
CA ASP A 403 9.46 -30.11 -4.25
C ASP A 403 9.13 -29.89 -2.77
N ALA A 404 10.00 -29.19 -2.03
CA ALA A 404 9.74 -28.82 -0.64
C ALA A 404 8.60 -27.80 -0.52
N ASP A 405 8.42 -26.91 -1.50
CA ASP A 405 7.29 -25.98 -1.55
C ASP A 405 6.00 -26.70 -1.92
N ARG A 406 6.09 -27.64 -2.87
CA ARG A 406 4.96 -28.51 -3.21
C ARG A 406 4.54 -29.36 -2.02
N THR A 407 5.50 -29.82 -1.22
CA THR A 407 5.24 -30.50 0.05
C THR A 407 4.52 -29.55 1.02
N ALA A 408 4.98 -28.32 1.18
CA ALA A 408 4.32 -27.32 2.03
C ALA A 408 2.88 -27.04 1.54
N TRP A 409 2.67 -26.92 0.23
CA TRP A 409 1.33 -26.74 -0.35
C TRP A 409 0.39 -27.90 0.02
N VAL A 410 0.79 -29.14 -0.24
CA VAL A 410 -0.05 -30.33 0.00
C VAL A 410 -0.29 -30.57 1.49
N VAL A 411 0.77 -30.46 2.29
CA VAL A 411 0.78 -30.90 3.69
C VAL A 411 0.35 -29.80 4.64
N ASP A 412 0.89 -28.59 4.48
CA ASP A 412 0.72 -27.52 5.45
C ASP A 412 -0.44 -26.60 5.07
N LEU A 413 -0.58 -26.27 3.78
CA LEU A 413 -1.61 -25.34 3.30
C LEU A 413 -2.95 -26.06 3.03
N ARG A 414 -2.94 -27.06 2.15
CA ARG A 414 -4.14 -27.83 1.79
C ARG A 414 -4.54 -28.86 2.84
N ASN A 415 -3.59 -29.30 3.67
CA ASN A 415 -3.76 -30.37 4.65
C ASN A 415 -4.37 -31.65 4.05
N THR A 416 -3.79 -32.13 2.95
CA THR A 416 -4.16 -33.40 2.32
C THR A 416 -2.94 -34.31 2.10
N TYR A 417 -3.06 -35.37 1.31
CA TYR A 417 -2.03 -36.34 0.99
C TYR A 417 -1.60 -36.21 -0.47
N PHE A 418 -0.32 -36.52 -0.74
CA PHE A 418 0.06 -36.89 -2.11
C PHE A 418 -0.74 -38.13 -2.53
N GLY A 419 -1.36 -38.06 -3.70
CA GLY A 419 -2.27 -39.09 -4.18
C GLY A 419 -3.76 -38.75 -4.10
N ASP A 420 -4.15 -37.75 -3.31
CA ASP A 420 -5.53 -37.25 -3.25
C ASP A 420 -5.81 -36.37 -4.48
N SER A 421 -6.33 -36.97 -5.55
CA SER A 421 -6.49 -36.30 -6.85
C SER A 421 -7.69 -35.36 -6.89
N ASN A 422 -8.66 -35.54 -5.99
CA ASN A 422 -9.84 -34.70 -5.92
C ASN A 422 -9.78 -33.65 -4.78
N LEU A 423 -8.71 -33.68 -3.99
CA LEU A 423 -8.43 -32.80 -2.86
C LEU A 423 -9.49 -32.88 -1.74
N ASP A 424 -10.14 -34.02 -1.52
CA ASP A 424 -11.16 -34.20 -0.47
C ASP A 424 -10.59 -34.46 0.94
N GLY A 425 -9.26 -34.52 1.04
CA GLY A 425 -8.52 -34.72 2.28
C GLY A 425 -8.13 -36.17 2.53
N GLU A 426 -8.53 -37.12 1.68
CA GLU A 426 -8.12 -38.53 1.76
C GLU A 426 -7.40 -38.98 0.50
N PHE A 427 -6.38 -39.86 0.64
CA PHE A 427 -5.86 -40.60 -0.49
C PHE A 427 -6.38 -42.03 -0.43
N GLY A 428 -7.25 -42.41 -1.37
CA GLY A 428 -7.93 -43.69 -1.37
C GLY A 428 -8.09 -44.31 -2.76
N THR A 429 -8.87 -45.39 -2.80
CA THR A 429 -9.19 -46.07 -4.06
C THR A 429 -9.96 -45.18 -5.04
N GLY A 430 -10.72 -44.20 -4.54
CA GLY A 430 -11.45 -43.23 -5.35
C GLY A 430 -10.53 -42.42 -6.26
N ASP A 431 -9.42 -41.92 -5.71
CA ASP A 431 -8.42 -41.12 -6.42
C ASP A 431 -7.74 -41.93 -7.52
N LEU A 432 -7.33 -43.16 -7.18
CA LEU A 432 -6.72 -44.07 -8.15
C LEU A 432 -7.67 -44.35 -9.32
N VAL A 433 -8.96 -44.60 -9.04
CA VAL A 433 -9.95 -44.80 -10.09
C VAL A 433 -10.08 -43.55 -10.97
N ALA A 434 -10.05 -42.35 -10.38
CA ALA A 434 -10.17 -41.10 -11.12
C ALA A 434 -8.96 -40.88 -12.06
N VAL A 435 -7.73 -40.99 -11.56
CA VAL A 435 -6.52 -40.76 -12.38
C VAL A 435 -6.36 -41.84 -13.47
N PHE A 436 -6.67 -43.10 -13.19
CA PHE A 436 -6.66 -44.14 -14.22
C PHE A 436 -7.79 -43.96 -15.25
N ALA A 437 -8.92 -43.34 -14.87
CA ALA A 437 -9.99 -43.04 -15.80
C ALA A 437 -9.66 -41.86 -16.73
N ALA A 438 -8.77 -40.95 -16.33
CA ALA A 438 -8.23 -39.91 -17.21
C ALA A 438 -7.46 -40.52 -18.40
N GLY A 439 -6.83 -41.67 -18.19
CA GLY A 439 -6.20 -42.45 -19.26
C GLY A 439 -4.78 -42.02 -19.62
N GLU A 440 -4.12 -41.29 -18.72
CA GLU A 440 -2.77 -40.72 -18.93
C GLU A 440 -1.65 -41.60 -18.35
N TYR A 441 -1.99 -42.65 -17.58
CA TYR A 441 -1.00 -43.54 -16.97
C TYR A 441 -0.11 -44.22 -18.02
N GLU A 442 1.20 -43.93 -17.96
CA GLU A 442 2.23 -44.49 -18.86
C GLU A 442 1.85 -44.33 -20.34
N ASP A 443 1.21 -43.21 -20.69
CA ASP A 443 0.87 -42.88 -22.06
C ASP A 443 2.12 -42.42 -22.86
N THR A 444 1.92 -41.93 -24.09
CA THR A 444 3.03 -41.45 -24.94
C THR A 444 2.96 -39.95 -25.22
N THR A 445 2.19 -39.19 -24.45
CA THR A 445 1.91 -37.77 -24.63
C THR A 445 2.60 -36.98 -23.51
N PRO A 446 3.80 -36.44 -23.73
CA PRO A 446 4.54 -35.77 -22.67
C PRO A 446 3.82 -34.51 -22.17
N GLY A 447 3.84 -34.26 -20.86
CA GLY A 447 3.38 -33.03 -20.24
C GLY A 447 1.87 -32.84 -20.30
N ASN A 448 1.08 -33.93 -20.37
CA ASN A 448 -0.37 -33.85 -20.43
C ASN A 448 -1.08 -34.11 -19.10
N SER A 449 -0.32 -34.36 -18.02
CA SER A 449 -0.88 -34.63 -16.70
C SER A 449 -0.75 -33.45 -15.76
N GLY A 450 -1.80 -33.25 -14.94
CA GLY A 450 -1.80 -32.39 -13.77
C GLY A 450 -2.12 -33.19 -12.52
N TRP A 451 -2.25 -32.53 -11.37
CA TRP A 451 -2.50 -33.15 -10.08
C TRP A 451 -3.74 -34.06 -10.09
N ALA A 452 -4.83 -33.58 -10.68
CA ALA A 452 -6.11 -34.29 -10.74
C ALA A 452 -6.09 -35.49 -11.70
N THR A 453 -5.12 -35.55 -12.62
CA THR A 453 -4.96 -36.65 -13.58
C THR A 453 -3.76 -37.56 -13.29
N GLY A 454 -2.95 -37.21 -12.30
CA GLY A 454 -2.00 -38.12 -11.65
C GLY A 454 -0.55 -37.64 -11.57
N ASP A 455 -0.21 -36.43 -12.02
CA ASP A 455 1.12 -35.85 -11.81
C ASP A 455 1.28 -35.49 -10.32
N TRP A 456 1.91 -36.38 -9.56
CA TRP A 456 2.16 -36.24 -8.13
C TRP A 456 3.64 -36.05 -7.82
N ASN A 457 4.52 -36.01 -8.81
CA ASN A 457 5.94 -35.71 -8.65
C ASN A 457 6.39 -34.40 -9.35
N SER A 458 5.47 -33.69 -10.01
CA SER A 458 5.69 -32.43 -10.72
C SER A 458 6.52 -32.57 -12.01
N ASP A 459 6.51 -33.72 -12.70
CA ASP A 459 7.24 -33.91 -13.96
C ASP A 459 6.37 -33.75 -15.23
N GLY A 460 5.05 -33.51 -15.06
CA GLY A 460 4.08 -33.32 -16.13
C GLY A 460 3.47 -34.60 -16.70
N ASP A 461 3.87 -35.79 -16.22
CA ASP A 461 3.43 -37.09 -16.77
C ASP A 461 2.95 -38.04 -15.67
N PHE A 462 1.72 -38.56 -15.75
CA PHE A 462 1.28 -39.61 -14.82
C PHE A 462 1.92 -40.96 -15.14
N ASN A 463 2.89 -41.40 -14.34
CA ASN A 463 3.61 -42.65 -14.53
C ASN A 463 3.86 -43.39 -13.20
N THR A 464 4.65 -44.47 -13.26
CA THR A 464 4.96 -45.27 -12.06
C THR A 464 5.68 -44.47 -10.97
N SER A 465 6.42 -43.42 -11.33
CA SER A 465 7.13 -42.60 -10.35
C SER A 465 6.18 -41.74 -9.49
N ASP A 466 5.04 -41.29 -10.02
CA ASP A 466 3.98 -40.62 -9.26
C ASP A 466 3.37 -41.53 -8.22
N LEU A 467 3.07 -42.77 -8.61
CA LEU A 467 2.61 -43.79 -7.67
C LEU A 467 3.63 -44.00 -6.56
N VAL A 468 4.93 -44.06 -6.90
CA VAL A 468 6.00 -44.17 -5.88
C VAL A 468 6.02 -42.95 -4.97
N THR A 469 5.83 -41.74 -5.49
CA THR A 469 5.76 -40.50 -4.70
C THR A 469 4.57 -40.52 -3.75
N ALA A 470 3.35 -40.77 -4.25
CA ALA A 470 2.13 -40.81 -3.43
C ALA A 470 2.16 -41.92 -2.37
N PHE A 471 2.51 -43.15 -2.74
CA PHE A 471 2.61 -44.23 -1.76
C PHE A 471 3.79 -44.08 -0.80
N GLY A 472 4.87 -43.43 -1.24
CA GLY A 472 6.05 -43.13 -0.44
C GLY A 472 5.76 -42.22 0.76
N GLN A 473 4.79 -41.32 0.62
CA GLN A 473 4.33 -40.41 1.69
C GLN A 473 3.41 -41.10 2.71
N GLY A 474 2.87 -42.28 2.40
CA GLY A 474 2.19 -43.15 3.37
C GLY A 474 0.77 -42.75 3.76
N GLY A 475 0.02 -42.07 2.88
CA GLY A 475 -1.36 -41.61 3.13
C GLY A 475 -2.50 -42.58 2.75
N PHE A 476 -2.20 -43.61 1.96
CA PHE A 476 -3.24 -44.44 1.32
C PHE A 476 -4.13 -45.19 2.32
N GLU A 477 -5.45 -45.01 2.17
CA GLU A 477 -6.51 -45.66 2.98
C GLU A 477 -6.36 -45.40 4.49
N LEU A 478 -5.75 -44.26 4.88
CA LEU A 478 -5.75 -43.77 6.26
C LEU A 478 -7.01 -42.98 6.62
N GLY A 479 -7.85 -42.69 5.62
CA GLY A 479 -9.02 -41.82 5.72
C GLY A 479 -8.64 -40.32 5.68
N PRO A 480 -9.62 -39.43 5.92
CA PRO A 480 -9.38 -37.99 5.84
C PRO A 480 -8.30 -37.54 6.82
N ARG A 481 -7.37 -36.72 6.34
CA ARG A 481 -6.34 -36.12 7.17
C ARG A 481 -7.02 -35.32 8.27
N ALA A 482 -6.61 -35.57 9.52
CA ALA A 482 -7.20 -34.84 10.65
C ALA A 482 -7.01 -33.35 10.38
N ALA A 483 -8.11 -32.58 10.43
CA ALA A 483 -8.01 -31.13 10.37
C ALA A 483 -6.97 -30.71 11.41
N VAL A 484 -5.95 -29.96 10.96
CA VAL A 484 -4.99 -29.34 11.88
C VAL A 484 -5.86 -28.50 12.81
N ALA A 485 -6.03 -28.96 14.05
CA ALA A 485 -6.82 -28.22 15.01
C ALA A 485 -6.17 -26.85 15.05
N ALA A 486 -6.91 -25.80 14.63
CA ALA A 486 -6.44 -24.43 14.70
C ALA A 486 -5.80 -24.27 16.06
N VAL A 487 -4.47 -24.11 16.07
CA VAL A 487 -3.71 -24.04 17.32
C VAL A 487 -4.37 -22.91 18.07
N PRO A 488 -4.99 -23.15 19.25
CA PRO A 488 -5.63 -22.07 19.98
C PRO A 488 -4.58 -20.99 20.11
N GLU A 489 -4.85 -19.81 19.55
CA GLU A 489 -3.92 -18.69 19.54
C GLU A 489 -3.25 -18.65 20.91
N PRO A 490 -1.91 -18.56 20.95
CA PRO A 490 -1.17 -18.85 22.15
C PRO A 490 -1.79 -18.07 23.29
N ALA A 491 -1.99 -18.75 24.43
CA ALA A 491 -2.68 -18.20 25.60
C ALA A 491 -2.01 -16.91 26.14
N SER A 492 -1.00 -16.35 25.47
CA SER A 492 -0.47 -14.99 25.58
C SER A 492 -1.56 -13.94 25.77
N CYS A 493 -2.62 -13.91 24.97
CA CYS A 493 -3.70 -12.92 25.15
C CYS A 493 -4.43 -13.14 26.47
N THR A 494 -4.69 -14.40 26.84
CA THR A 494 -5.32 -14.77 28.11
C THR A 494 -4.39 -14.53 29.31
N LEU A 495 -3.09 -14.78 29.19
CA LEU A 495 -2.04 -14.55 30.20
C LEU A 495 -1.76 -13.06 30.38
N LEU A 496 -1.80 -12.28 29.30
CA LEU A 496 -1.67 -10.84 29.33
C LEU A 496 -2.88 -10.22 30.03
N LEU A 497 -4.09 -10.62 29.67
CA LEU A 497 -5.32 -10.14 30.32
C LEU A 497 -5.37 -10.54 31.81
N THR A 498 -5.01 -11.77 32.16
CA THR A 498 -4.95 -12.20 33.57
C THR A 498 -3.80 -11.53 34.34
N GLY A 499 -2.66 -11.27 33.69
CA GLY A 499 -1.54 -10.51 34.25
C GLY A 499 -1.91 -9.05 34.54
N LEU A 500 -2.57 -8.37 33.60
CA LEU A 500 -3.10 -7.02 33.76
C LEU A 500 -4.16 -6.96 34.86
N PHE A 501 -5.04 -7.96 34.93
CA PHE A 501 -6.03 -8.05 36.00
C PHE A 501 -5.37 -8.23 37.39
N ALA A 502 -4.36 -9.10 37.51
CA ALA A 502 -3.60 -9.29 38.75
C ALA A 502 -2.84 -8.01 39.17
N LEU A 503 -2.25 -7.28 38.22
CA LEU A 503 -1.60 -5.99 38.47
C LEU A 503 -2.60 -4.91 38.94
N SER A 504 -3.80 -4.88 38.35
CA SER A 504 -4.87 -3.95 38.75
C SER A 504 -5.34 -4.21 40.19
N LEU A 505 -5.44 -5.48 40.60
CA LEU A 505 -5.78 -5.88 41.96
C LEU A 505 -4.66 -5.57 42.97
N ARG A 506 -3.40 -5.62 42.53
CA ARG A 506 -2.24 -5.28 43.37
C ARG A 506 -2.15 -3.76 43.61
N ARG A 507 -2.45 -2.93 42.61
CA ARG A 507 -2.50 -1.45 42.73
C ARG A 507 -3.58 -0.96 43.71
N ARG A 508 -4.70 -1.68 43.83
CA ARG A 508 -5.76 -1.32 44.80
C ARG A 508 -5.40 -1.57 46.26
N ARG A 509 -4.36 -2.38 46.55
CA ARG A 509 -3.95 -2.68 47.94
C ARG A 509 -2.95 -1.69 48.54
N THR A 510 -2.34 -0.80 47.76
CA THR A 510 -1.33 0.15 48.25
C THR A 510 -1.87 1.51 48.69
N HIS A 511 -3.19 1.73 48.66
CA HIS A 511 -3.83 3.00 49.07
C HIS A 511 -4.56 2.96 50.42
N SER A 512 -4.22 2.02 51.30
CA SER A 512 -4.69 2.03 52.69
C SER A 512 -3.51 1.74 53.61
N VAL A 513 -2.80 2.80 54.00
CA VAL A 513 -2.14 3.02 55.32
C VAL A 513 -1.43 4.39 55.22
N ALA A 514 -1.72 5.24 56.20
CA ALA A 514 -1.18 6.57 56.51
C ALA A 514 -1.69 7.76 55.67
#